data_AF-L0JDB8-F1
#
_entry.id   AF-L0JDB8-F1
#
_cell.length_a   1.000
_cell.length_b   1.000
_cell.length_c   1.000
_cell.angle_alpha   90.00
_cell.angle_beta   90.00
_cell.angle_gamma   90.00
#
_symmetry.space_group_name_H-M   'P 1'
#
loop_
_entity.id
_entity.type
_entity.pdbx_description
1 polymer ?
#
loop_
_entity_poly.entity_id
_entity_poly.type
_entity_poly.pdbx_seq_one_letter_code
_entity_poly.pdbx_strand_id
1 'polypeptide(L)' 'MTESLLCSVLIIAIAVALLAVKLVFRRNGRFSSQHIHDSKAMRDRGIHCVLDQDREARRAGKAC' A
#
# COMPACT_ATOMS: atom_id res chain seq x y z
N MET A 1 -21.91 32.32 -15.63
CA MET A 1 -21.59 31.84 -14.26
C MET A 1 -21.99 30.38 -14.07
N THR A 2 -23.25 30.02 -14.29
CA THR A 2 -23.76 28.64 -14.19
C THR A 2 -23.09 27.66 -15.16
N GLU A 3 -22.91 28.05 -16.42
CA GLU A 3 -22.28 27.21 -17.45
C GLU A 3 -20.87 26.74 -17.06
N SER A 4 -20.07 27.66 -16.52
CA SER A 4 -18.69 27.39 -16.08
C SER A 4 -18.65 26.46 -14.86
N LEU A 5 -19.63 26.59 -13.95
CA LEU A 5 -19.77 25.73 -12.78
C LEU A 5 -20.25 24.32 -13.17
N LEU A 6 -21.15 24.22 -14.15
CA LEU A 6 -21.58 22.94 -14.71
C LEU A 6 -20.41 22.20 -15.35
N CYS A 7 -19.61 22.89 -16.18
CA CYS A 7 -18.43 22.30 -16.81
C CYS A 7 -17.39 21.83 -15.78
N SER A 8 -17.11 22.62 -14.73
CA SER A 8 -16.12 22.24 -13.72
C SER A 8 -16.54 21.03 -12.90
N VAL A 9 -17.81 20.96 -12.48
CA VAL A 9 -18.35 19.81 -11.74
C VAL A 9 -18.32 18.54 -12.59
N LEU A 10 -18.65 18.65 -13.88
CA LEU A 10 -18.64 17.51 -14.81
C LEU A 10 -17.23 16.92 -14.98
N ILE A 11 -16.21 17.78 -15.09
CA ILE A 11 -14.80 17.36 -15.19
C ILE A 11 -14.34 16.67 -13.90
N ILE A 12 -14.67 17.24 -12.73
CA ILE A 12 -14.30 16.64 -11.44
C ILE A 12 -14.98 15.28 -11.26
N ALA A 13 -16.26 15.16 -11.62
CA ALA A 13 -16.99 13.90 -11.56
C ALA A 13 -16.33 12.80 -12.41
N ILE A 14 -15.90 13.13 -13.64
CA ILE A 14 -15.18 12.20 -14.52
C ILE A 14 -13.82 11.82 -13.92
N ALA A 15 -13.07 12.78 -13.38
CA ALA A 15 -11.76 12.53 -12.76
C ALA A 15 -11.88 11.57 -11.56
N VAL A 16 -12.87 11.79 -10.69
CA VAL A 16 -13.14 10.92 -9.53
C VAL A 16 -13.60 9.54 -9.99
N ALA A 17 -14.45 9.45 -11.02
CA ALA A 17 -14.87 8.17 -11.58
C ALA A 17 -13.66 7.38 -12.13
N LEU A 18 -12.78 8.01 -12.91
CA LEU A 18 -11.57 7.38 -13.44
C LEU A 18 -10.59 6.96 -12.34
N LEU A 19 -10.44 7.76 -11.28
CA LEU A 19 -9.64 7.42 -10.12
C LEU A 19 -10.22 6.21 -9.36
N ALA A 20 -11.55 6.18 -9.20
CA ALA A 20 -12.27 5.11 -8.54
C ALA A 20 -12.27 3.80 -9.35
N VAL A 21 -12.22 3.84 -10.68
CA VAL A 21 -12.08 2.63 -11.52
C VAL A 21 -10.85 1.82 -11.07
N LYS A 22 -9.70 2.45 -10.86
CA LYS A 22 -8.50 1.74 -10.41
C LYS A 22 -8.65 1.20 -8.97
N LEU A 23 -9.47 1.83 -8.13
CA LEU A 23 -9.73 1.39 -6.76
C LEU A 23 -10.74 0.22 -6.69
N VAL A 24 -11.83 0.32 -7.46
CA VAL A 24 -12.92 -0.66 -7.53
C VAL A 24 -12.53 -1.91 -8.34
N PHE A 25 -11.78 -1.76 -9.43
CA PHE A 25 -11.30 -2.89 -10.25
C PHE A 25 -10.06 -3.59 -9.67
N ARG A 26 -9.41 -3.04 -8.64
CA ARG A 26 -8.41 -3.81 -7.86
C ARG A 26 -9.16 -4.81 -6.97
N ARG A 27 -9.41 -5.99 -7.54
CA ARG A 27 -10.09 -7.17 -6.96
C ARG A 27 -9.63 -7.58 -5.54
N ASN A 28 -8.51 -7.06 -5.05
CA ASN A 28 -8.02 -7.21 -3.69
C ASN A 28 -7.59 -5.85 -3.13
N GLY A 29 -8.55 -4.98 -2.80
CA GLY A 29 -8.39 -3.64 -2.21
C GLY A 29 -7.74 -3.62 -0.82
N ARG A 30 -6.76 -4.49 -0.58
CA ARG A 30 -5.83 -4.35 0.53
C ARG A 30 -4.74 -3.40 0.03
N PHE A 31 -4.65 -2.22 0.61
CA PHE A 31 -3.35 -1.56 0.70
C PHE A 31 -2.38 -2.65 1.17
N SER A 32 -1.33 -2.93 0.39
CA SER A 32 -0.28 -3.84 0.85
C SER A 32 0.07 -3.34 2.24
N SER A 33 -0.20 -4.16 3.25
CA SER A 33 0.00 -3.79 4.64
C SER A 33 1.38 -3.15 4.74
N GLN A 34 1.44 -1.91 5.23
CA GLN A 34 2.68 -1.27 5.63
C GLN A 34 3.20 -1.92 6.93
N HIS A 35 3.01 -3.23 7.07
CA HIS A 35 3.46 -4.04 8.16
C HIS A 35 4.23 -5.18 7.51
N ILE A 36 5.55 -5.18 7.72
CA ILE A 36 6.50 -6.12 7.11
C ILE A 36 6.06 -7.59 7.26
N HIS A 37 5.37 -7.91 8.37
CA HIS A 37 4.90 -9.26 8.67
C HIS A 37 3.80 -9.80 7.73
N ASP A 38 3.00 -8.93 7.13
CA ASP A 38 1.82 -9.33 6.35
C ASP A 38 2.09 -9.37 4.83
N SER A 39 3.30 -8.96 4.41
CA SER A 39 3.73 -9.07 3.02
C SER A 39 4.31 -10.47 2.74
N LYS A 40 3.55 -11.30 2.03
CA LYS A 40 3.99 -12.63 1.57
C LYS A 40 5.35 -12.58 0.87
N ALA A 41 5.59 -11.54 0.07
CA ALA A 41 6.86 -11.34 -0.64
C ALA A 41 8.05 -11.07 0.28
N MET A 42 7.86 -10.41 1.42
CA MET A 42 8.91 -10.18 2.43
C MET A 42 9.20 -11.46 3.22
N ARG A 43 8.15 -12.24 3.52
CA ARG A 43 8.26 -13.54 4.17
C ARG A 43 8.99 -14.56 3.31
N ASP A 44 8.73 -14.59 2.00
CA ASP A 44 9.44 -15.46 1.04
C ASP A 44 10.93 -15.11 0.94
N ARG A 45 11.31 -13.86 1.23
CA ARG A 45 12.70 -13.40 1.33
C ARG A 45 13.34 -13.65 2.70
N GLY A 46 12.62 -14.25 3.65
CA GLY A 46 13.09 -14.46 5.04
C GLY A 46 13.20 -13.17 5.86
N ILE A 47 12.69 -12.05 5.35
CA ILE A 47 12.77 -10.74 6.00
C ILE A 47 11.59 -10.62 6.96
N HIS A 48 11.90 -10.51 8.25
CA HIS A 48 10.92 -10.40 9.33
C HIS A 48 11.26 -9.20 10.23
N CYS A 49 10.52 -9.00 11.33
CA CYS A 49 10.70 -7.85 12.22
C CYS A 49 12.19 -7.64 12.57
N VAL A 50 12.67 -6.40 12.41
CA VAL A 50 14.08 -6.05 12.64
C VAL A 50 14.53 -6.39 14.07
N LEU A 51 13.61 -6.35 15.05
CA LEU A 51 13.89 -6.73 16.45
C LEU A 51 14.15 -8.22 16.61
N ASP A 52 13.41 -9.06 15.88
CA ASP A 52 13.61 -10.50 15.89
C ASP A 52 14.86 -10.87 15.09
N GLN A 53 15.12 -10.21 13.96
CA GLN A 53 16.37 -10.35 13.21
C GLN A 53 17.59 -9.98 14.06
N ASP A 54 17.51 -8.88 14.81
CA ASP A 54 18.57 -8.45 15.75
C ASP A 54 18.75 -9.47 16.88
N ARG A 55 17.66 -9.99 17.45
CA ARG A 55 17.71 -11.04 18.49
C ARG A 55 18.33 -12.33 17.97
N GLU A 56 18.00 -12.76 16.75
CA GLU A 56 18.61 -13.90 16.09
C GLU A 56 20.10 -13.67 15.80
N ALA A 57 20.48 -12.49 15.31
CA ALA A 57 21.86 -12.12 15.09
C ALA A 57 22.69 -12.13 16.39
N ARG A 58 22.12 -11.61 17.49
CA ARG A 58 22.72 -11.68 18.83
C ARG A 58 22.89 -13.11 19.32
N ARG A 59 21.86 -13.96 19.16
CA ARG A 59 21.94 -15.38 19.53
C ARG A 59 22.95 -16.15 18.68
N ALA A 60 23.09 -15.79 17.41
CA ALA A 60 24.05 -16.39 16.50
C ALA A 60 25.49 -15.89 16.69
N GLY A 61 25.74 -14.98 17.63
CA GLY A 61 27.07 -14.36 17.84
C GLY A 61 27.53 -13.52 16.64
N LYS A 62 26.59 -13.08 15.79
CA LYS A 62 26.82 -12.26 14.60
C LYS A 62 26.49 -10.78 14.85
N ALA A 63 25.96 -10.45 16.02
CA ALA A 63 25.84 -9.07 16.47
C ALA A 63 27.21 -8.59 16.98
N CYS A 64 27.66 -7.47 16.41
CA CYS A 64 28.80 -6.68 16.88
C CYS A 64 28.65 -6.34 18.37
#